data_AF-H3RE71-F1
#
_entry.id   AF-H3RE71-F1
#
_cell.length_a   1.000
_cell.length_b   1.000
_cell.length_c   1.000
_cell.angle_alpha   90.00
_cell.angle_beta   90.00
_cell.angle_gamma   90.00
#
_symmetry.space_group_name_H-M   'P 1'
#
loop_
_entity.id
_entity.type
_entity.pdbx_description
1 polymer ?
#
loop_
_entity_poly.entity_id
_entity_poly.type
_entity_poly.pdbx_seq_one_letter_code
_entity_poly.pdbx_strand_id
1 'polypeptide(L)'
;MILGFGNNIVSSLASDITAGQTTIPVIPGDGPLFASLLTSDFSNKSTTLKKYAKITLTDSGETAFEICHLTAVSGDNLTVVRGQEGTVAKGWALKDVIANFATRGSENGFVQIAEAQSGFYTSGTAGGSANALTLELPTTFFLNGSVDWVLKTPIVIYPTQNNTGAATLQLIMGGRVLGTFPLYKGNKAQLSANDILKDVALVCLMDNTKTFFSVANPGAIYAGLGTAAFKDIVTSMTDTTGGRIPVVGWMGLGSNALPVTVSSTNDLTKLPVTTFSAIREYKASDGSVYIIGTGGVSSSGNYGELLVPENGSNGTKVAVRNKDTVFNLYNDKNKPTANDVGAYSKSESDARYVSDVQLGAGTKITTWNTSGNWPNKAGYVITSVFKDANDYNLDGVTYAPLQKKVGSTWYTVTGGTV
;
A
#
# COMPACT_ATOMS: atom_id res chain seq x y z
N MET A 1 -19.26 -19.86 37.97
CA MET A 1 -20.48 -20.60 38.36
C MET A 1 -21.60 -19.59 38.54
N ILE A 2 -22.83 -20.05 38.68
CA ILE A 2 -23.98 -19.21 39.03
C ILE A 2 -24.47 -19.67 40.40
N LEU A 3 -24.70 -18.71 41.29
CA LEU A 3 -25.41 -18.95 42.54
C LEU A 3 -26.91 -18.89 42.25
N GLY A 4 -27.61 -19.97 42.60
CA GLY A 4 -29.04 -20.12 42.42
C GLY A 4 -29.82 -19.62 43.63
N PHE A 5 -30.95 -18.97 43.34
CA PHE A 5 -31.91 -18.48 44.32
C PHE A 5 -33.32 -18.82 43.88
N GLY A 6 -34.19 -19.07 44.85
CA GLY A 6 -35.62 -19.27 44.64
C GLY A 6 -36.43 -18.37 45.57
N ASN A 7 -37.69 -18.18 45.23
CA ASN A 7 -38.58 -17.33 46.02
C ASN A 7 -39.02 -18.07 47.29
N ASN A 8 -38.41 -17.75 48.43
CA ASN A 8 -38.78 -18.26 49.75
C ASN A 8 -38.91 -19.80 49.80
N ILE A 9 -37.95 -20.52 49.19
CA ILE A 9 -37.96 -21.99 49.19
C ILE A 9 -37.65 -22.51 50.60
N VAL A 10 -38.62 -23.22 51.19
CA VAL A 10 -38.56 -23.80 52.53
C VAL A 10 -39.20 -25.20 52.49
N SER A 11 -38.62 -26.15 53.20
CA SER A 11 -39.17 -27.49 53.46
C SER A 11 -38.67 -27.98 54.83
N SER A 12 -38.91 -29.25 55.13
CA SER A 12 -38.37 -29.91 56.31
C SER A 12 -37.76 -31.27 55.95
N LEU A 13 -36.91 -31.78 56.84
CA LEU A 13 -36.31 -33.10 56.68
C LEU A 13 -37.36 -34.21 56.77
N ALA A 14 -37.26 -35.21 55.89
CA ALA A 14 -38.11 -36.39 55.90
C ALA A 14 -37.59 -37.54 56.79
N SER A 15 -36.39 -37.41 57.34
CA SER A 15 -35.83 -38.32 58.34
C SER A 15 -34.72 -37.63 59.13
N ASP A 16 -34.29 -38.25 60.23
CA ASP A 16 -33.05 -37.85 60.91
C ASP A 16 -31.86 -38.00 59.94
N ILE A 17 -30.91 -37.09 60.05
CA ILE A 17 -29.62 -37.15 59.34
C ILE A 17 -28.46 -36.97 60.31
N THR A 18 -27.31 -37.50 59.92
CA THR A 18 -26.04 -37.40 60.62
C THR A 18 -25.15 -36.32 59.98
N ALA A 19 -24.07 -35.94 60.67
CA ALA A 19 -23.10 -34.98 60.18
C ALA A 19 -22.40 -35.41 58.87
N GLY A 20 -22.25 -36.73 58.65
CA GLY A 20 -21.56 -37.28 57.47
C GLY A 20 -22.45 -37.47 56.24
N GLN A 21 -23.78 -37.37 56.38
CA GLN A 21 -24.69 -37.58 55.25
C GLN A 21 -24.67 -36.38 54.29
N THR A 22 -24.34 -36.64 53.03
CA THR A 22 -24.35 -35.65 51.94
C THR A 22 -25.60 -35.71 51.08
N THR A 23 -26.46 -36.70 51.31
CA THR A 23 -27.78 -36.81 50.70
C THR A 23 -28.82 -36.55 51.78
N ILE A 24 -29.57 -35.47 51.61
CA ILE A 24 -30.56 -34.99 52.58
C ILE A 24 -31.95 -35.24 52.01
N PRO A 25 -32.76 -36.10 52.64
CA PRO A 25 -34.15 -36.32 52.23
C PRO A 25 -35.04 -35.19 52.76
N VAL A 26 -35.82 -34.58 51.87
CA VAL A 26 -36.87 -33.61 52.23
C VAL A 26 -38.25 -34.24 52.17
N ILE A 27 -39.26 -33.56 52.73
CA ILE A 27 -40.65 -34.03 52.71
C ILE A 27 -41.04 -34.44 51.27
N PRO A 28 -41.73 -35.58 51.10
CA PRO A 28 -42.12 -36.06 49.78
C PRO A 28 -42.88 -35.01 48.97
N GLY A 29 -42.41 -34.75 47.75
CA GLY A 29 -42.97 -33.74 46.85
C GLY A 29 -42.27 -32.38 46.88
N ASP A 30 -41.39 -32.11 47.85
CA ASP A 30 -40.70 -30.82 47.98
C ASP A 30 -39.36 -30.77 47.23
N GLY A 31 -38.80 -31.90 46.80
CA GLY A 31 -37.57 -31.95 45.99
C GLY A 31 -37.59 -31.01 44.77
N PRO A 32 -38.66 -30.98 43.96
CA PRO A 32 -38.81 -30.05 42.84
C PRO A 32 -38.62 -28.56 43.19
N LEU A 33 -38.96 -28.14 44.42
CA LEU A 33 -38.75 -26.76 44.88
C LEU A 33 -37.24 -26.44 44.91
N PHE A 34 -36.42 -27.36 45.41
CA PHE A 34 -34.96 -27.21 45.43
C PHE A 34 -34.32 -27.42 44.07
N ALA A 35 -34.90 -28.28 43.22
CA ALA A 35 -34.42 -28.46 41.85
C ALA A 35 -34.48 -27.14 41.06
N SER A 36 -35.49 -26.30 41.33
CA SER A 36 -35.60 -24.96 40.73
C SER A 36 -34.40 -24.06 41.03
N LEU A 37 -33.75 -24.23 42.20
CA LEU A 37 -32.56 -23.48 42.60
C LEU A 37 -31.33 -23.81 41.74
N LEU A 38 -31.34 -24.95 41.05
CA LEU A 38 -30.25 -25.36 40.15
C LEU A 38 -30.55 -25.03 38.69
N THR A 39 -31.48 -24.11 38.45
CA THR A 39 -31.83 -23.60 37.13
C THR A 39 -31.42 -22.13 36.98
N SER A 40 -31.55 -21.60 35.77
CA SER A 40 -31.38 -20.17 35.47
C SER A 40 -32.35 -19.80 34.36
N ASP A 41 -32.92 -18.61 34.44
CA ASP A 41 -33.84 -18.03 33.47
C ASP A 41 -33.13 -17.48 32.22
N PHE A 42 -31.82 -17.23 32.31
CA PHE A 42 -30.97 -16.89 31.18
C PHE A 42 -30.12 -18.08 30.71
N SER A 43 -29.76 -18.06 29.42
CA SER A 43 -28.85 -19.02 28.81
C SER A 43 -27.85 -18.33 27.89
N ASN A 44 -26.65 -18.90 27.80
CA ASN A 44 -25.64 -18.50 26.82
C ASN A 44 -25.18 -19.75 26.07
N LYS A 45 -25.49 -19.83 24.77
CA LYS A 45 -25.19 -21.00 23.92
C LYS A 45 -23.70 -21.29 23.79
N SER A 46 -22.86 -20.27 23.98
CA SER A 46 -21.41 -20.36 23.83
C SER A 46 -20.68 -20.58 25.16
N THR A 47 -21.36 -20.46 26.30
CA THR A 47 -20.74 -20.60 27.62
C THR A 47 -21.75 -21.12 28.65
N THR A 48 -21.53 -22.37 29.07
CA THR A 48 -22.30 -22.99 30.15
C THR A 48 -21.58 -22.79 31.48
N LEU A 49 -22.27 -22.17 32.44
CA LEU A 49 -21.78 -22.05 33.81
C LEU A 49 -22.44 -23.13 34.69
N LYS A 50 -21.65 -23.80 35.52
CA LYS A 50 -22.17 -24.68 36.58
C LYS A 50 -23.01 -23.87 37.56
N LYS A 51 -24.03 -24.51 38.13
CA LYS A 51 -24.99 -23.92 39.08
C LYS A 51 -24.88 -24.62 40.41
N TYR A 52 -25.09 -23.88 41.48
CA TYR A 52 -25.22 -24.40 42.84
C TYR A 52 -26.10 -23.44 43.63
N ALA A 53 -26.70 -23.91 44.72
CA ALA A 53 -27.47 -23.06 45.61
C ALA A 53 -26.98 -23.20 47.04
N LYS A 54 -27.27 -22.19 47.86
CA LYS A 54 -26.98 -22.22 49.30
C LYS A 54 -28.26 -22.59 50.03
N ILE A 55 -28.21 -23.65 50.84
CA ILE A 55 -29.34 -24.05 51.66
C ILE A 55 -28.90 -24.08 53.12
N THR A 56 -29.79 -23.72 54.02
CA THR A 56 -29.56 -23.65 55.45
C THR A 56 -30.41 -24.71 56.11
N LEU A 57 -29.78 -25.56 56.92
CA LEU A 57 -30.44 -26.44 57.87
C LEU A 57 -30.55 -25.70 59.20
N THR A 58 -31.71 -25.74 59.83
CA THR A 58 -31.91 -25.16 61.15
C THR A 58 -32.94 -25.95 61.93
N ASP A 59 -32.81 -25.95 63.25
CA ASP A 59 -33.79 -26.56 64.14
C ASP A 59 -35.07 -25.73 64.16
N SER A 60 -36.18 -26.34 64.61
CA SER A 60 -37.49 -25.67 64.68
C SER A 60 -37.51 -24.36 65.49
N GLY A 61 -36.56 -24.17 66.42
CA GLY A 61 -36.41 -22.94 67.20
C GLY A 61 -35.42 -21.92 66.63
N GLU A 62 -34.81 -22.20 65.47
CA GLU A 62 -33.75 -21.39 64.86
C GLU A 62 -32.58 -21.06 65.79
N THR A 63 -32.28 -21.97 66.73
CA THR A 63 -31.24 -21.78 67.74
C THR A 63 -29.85 -22.13 67.22
N ALA A 64 -29.77 -22.96 66.18
CA ALA A 64 -28.51 -23.30 65.54
C ALA A 64 -28.74 -23.62 64.06
N PHE A 65 -27.77 -23.25 63.21
CA PHE A 65 -27.86 -23.43 61.77
C PHE A 65 -26.60 -24.08 61.16
N GLU A 66 -26.75 -24.65 59.97
CA GLU A 66 -25.66 -25.11 59.12
C GLU A 66 -25.92 -24.70 57.69
N ILE A 67 -24.91 -24.14 57.02
CA ILE A 67 -24.99 -23.77 55.62
C ILE A 67 -24.41 -24.90 54.78
N CYS A 68 -25.14 -25.29 53.74
CA CYS A 68 -24.74 -26.32 52.79
C CYS A 68 -24.79 -25.77 51.36
N HIS A 69 -23.95 -26.31 50.47
CA HIS A 69 -24.05 -26.06 49.04
C HIS A 69 -24.82 -27.19 48.35
N LEU A 70 -26.01 -26.90 47.84
CA LEU A 70 -26.79 -27.80 47.01
C LEU A 70 -26.17 -27.90 45.61
N THR A 71 -25.90 -29.13 45.17
CA THR A 71 -25.25 -29.38 43.87
C THR A 71 -26.07 -30.27 42.94
N ALA A 72 -27.00 -31.07 43.47
CA ALA A 72 -27.92 -31.87 42.67
C ALA A 72 -29.20 -32.21 43.45
N VAL A 73 -30.27 -32.53 42.72
CA VAL A 73 -31.55 -32.99 43.27
C VAL A 73 -32.01 -34.21 42.48
N SER A 74 -32.43 -35.26 43.17
CA SER A 74 -32.98 -36.48 42.57
C SER A 74 -34.22 -36.94 43.34
N GLY A 75 -35.41 -36.70 42.78
CA GLY A 75 -36.66 -36.81 43.54
C GLY A 75 -36.61 -35.88 44.74
N ASP A 76 -36.90 -36.40 45.93
CA ASP A 76 -36.86 -35.66 47.21
C ASP A 76 -35.51 -35.75 47.94
N ASN A 77 -34.45 -36.21 47.24
CA ASN A 77 -33.11 -36.30 47.79
C ASN A 77 -32.22 -35.17 47.28
N LEU A 78 -31.72 -34.34 48.19
CA LEU A 78 -30.82 -33.23 47.93
C LEU A 78 -29.37 -33.68 48.12
N THR A 79 -28.53 -33.51 47.10
CA THR A 79 -27.08 -33.75 47.22
C THR A 79 -26.36 -32.46 47.57
N VAL A 80 -25.64 -32.47 48.68
CA VAL A 80 -25.04 -31.26 49.25
C VAL A 80 -23.59 -31.43 49.66
N VAL A 81 -22.87 -30.31 49.70
CA VAL A 81 -21.62 -30.15 50.46
C VAL A 81 -21.96 -29.50 51.79
N ARG A 82 -21.67 -30.21 52.90
CA ARG A 82 -22.01 -29.83 54.28
C ARG A 82 -21.04 -28.80 54.88
N GLY A 83 -21.42 -28.14 55.97
CA GLY A 83 -20.52 -27.30 56.79
C GLY A 83 -19.81 -26.17 56.04
N GLN A 84 -20.55 -25.37 55.27
CA GLN A 84 -20.02 -24.25 54.48
C GLN A 84 -20.06 -22.94 55.26
N GLU A 85 -19.35 -21.92 54.75
CA GLU A 85 -19.28 -20.58 55.35
C GLU A 85 -18.80 -20.54 56.82
N GLY A 86 -17.99 -21.52 57.22
CA GLY A 86 -17.49 -21.66 58.59
C GLY A 86 -18.47 -22.32 59.56
N THR A 87 -19.62 -22.81 59.08
CA THR A 87 -20.52 -23.66 59.87
C THR A 87 -19.99 -25.08 59.96
N VAL A 88 -20.40 -25.83 60.99
CA VAL A 88 -19.96 -27.21 61.23
C VAL A 88 -21.09 -28.17 60.87
N ALA A 89 -20.76 -29.22 60.12
CA ALA A 89 -21.72 -30.28 59.80
C ALA A 89 -22.18 -31.00 61.08
N LYS A 90 -23.50 -31.13 61.27
CA LYS A 90 -24.09 -31.81 62.42
C LYS A 90 -25.27 -32.71 62.07
N GLY A 91 -25.74 -33.48 63.04
CA GLY A 91 -26.99 -34.21 62.91
C GLY A 91 -28.19 -33.27 63.03
N TRP A 92 -29.26 -33.61 62.32
CA TRP A 92 -30.52 -32.88 62.29
C TRP A 92 -31.68 -33.87 62.37
N ALA A 93 -32.75 -33.49 63.06
CA ALA A 93 -33.89 -34.35 63.32
C ALA A 93 -34.93 -34.28 62.20
N LEU A 94 -35.76 -35.32 62.09
CA LEU A 94 -36.98 -35.31 61.32
C LEU A 94 -37.78 -34.03 61.61
N LYS A 95 -38.27 -33.38 60.55
CA LYS A 95 -38.99 -32.08 60.56
C LYS A 95 -38.16 -30.84 60.90
N ASP A 96 -36.85 -30.94 61.12
CA ASP A 96 -36.01 -29.74 61.12
C ASP A 96 -36.06 -29.05 59.75
N VAL A 97 -35.87 -27.74 59.75
CA VAL A 97 -36.10 -26.87 58.59
C VAL A 97 -34.90 -26.93 57.65
N ILE A 98 -35.20 -26.96 56.35
CA ILE A 98 -34.23 -26.78 55.28
C ILE A 98 -34.75 -25.74 54.29
N ALA A 99 -33.97 -24.69 54.06
CA ALA A 99 -34.43 -23.54 53.29
C ALA A 99 -33.32 -22.86 52.49
N ASN A 100 -33.66 -22.18 51.39
CA ASN A 100 -32.76 -21.31 50.65
C ASN A 100 -32.72 -19.90 51.28
N PHE A 101 -32.26 -19.80 52.53
CA PHE A 101 -32.07 -18.51 53.19
C PHE A 101 -30.91 -17.72 52.59
N ALA A 102 -31.05 -16.39 52.61
CA ALA A 102 -29.95 -15.49 52.35
C ALA A 102 -28.87 -15.68 53.43
N THR A 103 -27.63 -15.86 53.00
CA THR A 103 -26.45 -16.04 53.85
C THR A 103 -25.44 -14.94 53.53
N ARG A 104 -24.53 -14.62 54.46
CA ARG A 104 -23.49 -13.63 54.17
C ARG A 104 -22.72 -13.97 52.89
N GLY A 105 -22.38 -15.25 52.68
CA GLY A 105 -21.71 -15.64 51.46
C GLY A 105 -22.61 -15.61 50.22
N SER A 106 -23.94 -15.71 50.34
CA SER A 106 -24.83 -15.51 49.19
C SER A 106 -24.81 -14.05 48.76
N GLU A 107 -24.90 -13.13 49.71
CA GLU A 107 -24.86 -11.68 49.47
C GLU A 107 -23.50 -11.21 48.94
N ASN A 108 -22.39 -11.74 49.49
CA ASN A 108 -21.05 -11.46 48.98
C ASN A 108 -20.80 -11.99 47.56
N GLY A 109 -21.67 -12.86 47.05
CA GLY A 109 -21.59 -13.34 45.67
C GLY A 109 -22.10 -12.34 44.64
N PHE A 110 -22.87 -11.33 45.08
CA PHE A 110 -23.39 -10.29 44.19
C PHE A 110 -22.32 -9.23 43.91
N VAL A 111 -22.16 -8.91 42.62
CA VAL A 111 -21.25 -7.84 42.20
C VAL A 111 -21.83 -6.50 42.58
N GLN A 112 -21.06 -5.73 43.35
CA GLN A 112 -21.45 -4.36 43.68
C GLN A 112 -21.09 -3.40 42.55
N ILE A 113 -21.82 -2.28 42.46
CA ILE A 113 -21.56 -1.27 41.42
C ILE A 113 -20.12 -0.73 41.48
N ALA A 114 -19.58 -0.55 42.69
CA ALA A 114 -18.20 -0.09 42.89
C ALA A 114 -17.17 -1.11 42.37
N GLU A 115 -17.43 -2.41 42.55
CA GLU A 115 -16.56 -3.48 42.05
C GLU A 115 -16.58 -3.53 40.52
N ALA A 116 -17.76 -3.36 39.91
CA ALA A 116 -17.91 -3.30 38.46
C ALA A 116 -17.19 -2.07 37.87
N GLN A 117 -17.37 -0.89 38.46
CA GLN A 117 -16.78 0.36 37.99
C GLN A 117 -15.26 0.43 38.19
N SER A 118 -14.75 -0.16 39.27
CA SER A 118 -13.30 -0.23 39.53
C SER A 118 -12.59 -1.33 38.75
N GLY A 119 -13.33 -2.24 38.10
CA GLY A 119 -12.76 -3.40 37.44
C GLY A 119 -12.16 -4.42 38.43
N PHE A 120 -12.72 -4.53 39.63
CA PHE A 120 -12.20 -5.35 40.74
C PHE A 120 -11.93 -6.82 40.37
N TYR A 121 -12.74 -7.38 39.46
CA TYR A 121 -12.60 -8.78 39.00
C TYR A 121 -11.86 -8.93 37.66
N THR A 122 -11.53 -7.82 36.99
CA THR A 122 -11.02 -7.84 35.60
C THR A 122 -9.79 -6.99 35.40
N SER A 123 -9.30 -6.28 36.42
CA SER A 123 -8.15 -5.42 36.29
C SER A 123 -7.25 -5.41 37.52
N GLY A 124 -5.97 -5.15 37.30
CA GLY A 124 -5.00 -5.06 38.38
C GLY A 124 -3.61 -4.64 37.92
N THR A 125 -2.77 -4.27 38.88
CA THR A 125 -1.37 -3.95 38.62
C THR A 125 -0.56 -5.24 38.58
N ALA A 126 0.26 -5.43 37.54
CA ALA A 126 1.10 -6.61 37.42
C ALA A 126 2.32 -6.52 38.35
N GLY A 127 2.50 -7.56 39.16
CA GLY A 127 3.79 -7.86 39.79
C GLY A 127 4.74 -8.57 38.83
N GLY A 128 5.79 -9.17 39.38
CA GLY A 128 6.76 -9.97 38.63
C GLY A 128 7.86 -9.13 37.96
N SER A 129 8.28 -9.54 36.77
CA SER A 129 9.36 -8.91 35.99
C SER A 129 8.87 -8.39 34.65
N ALA A 130 9.72 -7.63 33.93
CA ALA A 130 9.47 -7.11 32.59
C ALA A 130 8.86 -8.11 31.58
N ASN A 131 9.26 -9.39 31.63
CA ASN A 131 8.82 -10.42 30.69
C ASN A 131 8.05 -11.59 31.35
N ALA A 132 7.86 -11.55 32.68
CA ALA A 132 7.09 -12.54 33.41
C ALA A 132 6.20 -11.81 34.41
N LEU A 133 5.05 -11.35 33.89
CA LEU A 133 4.06 -10.61 34.65
C LEU A 133 3.29 -11.57 35.54
N THR A 134 2.90 -11.12 36.72
CA THR A 134 1.95 -11.84 37.58
C THR A 134 0.76 -10.95 37.87
N LEU A 135 -0.45 -11.45 37.61
CA LEU A 135 -1.69 -10.75 37.94
C LEU A 135 -2.51 -11.64 38.87
N GLU A 136 -2.88 -11.07 40.02
CA GLU A 136 -3.81 -11.69 40.96
C GLU A 136 -5.15 -10.96 40.91
N LEU A 137 -6.21 -11.72 40.66
CA LEU A 137 -7.58 -11.24 40.67
C LEU A 137 -8.43 -12.06 41.66
N PRO A 138 -9.41 -11.45 42.33
CA PRO A 138 -10.45 -12.19 43.02
C PRO A 138 -11.22 -13.11 42.04
N THR A 139 -11.83 -14.19 42.54
CA THR A 139 -12.60 -15.11 41.70
C THR A 139 -13.85 -15.63 42.37
N THR A 140 -14.84 -15.96 41.54
CA THR A 140 -16.08 -16.63 41.94
C THR A 140 -16.26 -17.98 41.22
N PHE A 141 -15.22 -18.47 40.52
CA PHE A 141 -15.34 -19.67 39.69
C PHE A 141 -15.20 -20.99 40.44
N PHE A 142 -14.47 -21.01 41.56
CA PHE A 142 -14.12 -22.24 42.25
C PHE A 142 -15.06 -22.50 43.43
N LEU A 143 -15.84 -23.57 43.37
CA LEU A 143 -16.56 -24.13 44.52
C LEU A 143 -15.90 -25.45 44.89
N ASN A 144 -15.72 -25.68 46.19
CA ASN A 144 -15.40 -27.01 46.74
C ASN A 144 -14.27 -27.75 46.00
N GLY A 145 -13.13 -27.09 45.81
CA GLY A 145 -11.97 -27.70 45.14
C GLY A 145 -12.09 -27.88 43.62
N SER A 146 -13.17 -27.41 42.97
CA SER A 146 -13.29 -27.41 41.51
C SER A 146 -12.06 -26.77 40.86
N VAL A 147 -11.62 -27.36 39.74
CA VAL A 147 -10.53 -26.86 38.88
C VAL A 147 -11.04 -26.23 37.59
N ASP A 148 -12.33 -26.39 37.28
CA ASP A 148 -12.94 -25.81 36.10
C ASP A 148 -13.14 -24.30 36.27
N TRP A 149 -12.67 -23.53 35.30
CA TRP A 149 -12.87 -22.09 35.21
C TRP A 149 -13.17 -21.68 33.77
N VAL A 150 -13.79 -20.51 33.60
CA VAL A 150 -14.04 -19.91 32.27
C VAL A 150 -13.78 -18.42 32.38
N LEU A 151 -12.86 -17.89 31.57
CA LEU A 151 -12.59 -16.47 31.45
C LEU A 151 -12.88 -16.04 30.02
N LYS A 152 -13.95 -15.26 29.81
CA LYS A 152 -14.33 -14.70 28.51
C LYS A 152 -14.33 -13.17 28.49
N THR A 153 -14.21 -12.53 29.64
CA THR A 153 -14.04 -11.09 29.73
C THR A 153 -12.59 -10.71 29.41
N PRO A 154 -12.36 -9.57 28.74
CA PRO A 154 -11.04 -8.97 28.70
C PRO A 154 -10.54 -8.70 30.13
N ILE A 155 -9.24 -8.87 30.33
CA ILE A 155 -8.55 -8.40 31.55
C ILE A 155 -7.69 -7.18 31.20
N VAL A 156 -7.65 -6.21 32.10
CA VAL A 156 -6.85 -4.98 31.97
C VAL A 156 -5.71 -5.03 32.97
N ILE A 157 -4.49 -5.02 32.48
CA ILE A 157 -3.29 -5.17 33.29
C ILE A 157 -2.54 -3.84 33.27
N TYR A 158 -2.14 -3.33 34.43
CA TYR A 158 -1.26 -2.17 34.53
C TYR A 158 0.17 -2.66 34.79
N PRO A 159 1.06 -2.67 33.78
CA PRO A 159 2.41 -3.19 33.92
C PRO A 159 3.28 -2.26 34.76
N THR A 160 4.17 -2.81 35.58
CA THR A 160 5.11 -2.00 36.40
C THR A 160 6.45 -1.74 35.70
N GLN A 161 6.70 -2.41 34.57
CA GLN A 161 7.94 -2.34 33.79
C GLN A 161 7.63 -2.45 32.29
N ASN A 162 8.51 -1.90 31.45
CA ASN A 162 8.48 -2.19 30.02
C ASN A 162 8.98 -3.61 29.78
N ASN A 163 8.40 -4.33 28.83
CA ASN A 163 8.97 -5.62 28.42
C ASN A 163 10.22 -5.41 27.54
N THR A 164 11.11 -6.39 27.53
CA THR A 164 12.33 -6.39 26.70
C THR A 164 12.29 -7.44 25.59
N GLY A 165 11.21 -8.22 25.51
CA GLY A 165 11.01 -9.25 24.48
C GLY A 165 9.70 -9.99 24.69
N ALA A 166 9.67 -11.27 24.32
CA ALA A 166 8.52 -12.14 24.55
C ALA A 166 8.18 -12.16 26.05
N ALA A 167 6.89 -12.05 26.38
CA ALA A 167 6.42 -11.98 27.75
C ALA A 167 5.37 -13.04 28.06
N THR A 168 5.22 -13.35 29.35
CA THR A 168 4.22 -14.27 29.89
C THR A 168 3.42 -13.58 30.99
N LEU A 169 2.23 -14.11 31.26
CA LEU A 169 1.37 -13.73 32.37
C LEU A 169 1.03 -14.95 33.21
N GLN A 170 1.50 -14.97 34.45
CA GLN A 170 0.95 -15.85 35.47
C GLN A 170 -0.36 -15.27 35.99
N LEU A 171 -1.47 -15.97 35.75
CA LEU A 171 -2.78 -15.57 36.25
C LEU A 171 -3.09 -16.32 37.53
N ILE A 172 -3.29 -15.55 38.61
CA ILE A 172 -3.73 -16.03 39.92
C ILE A 172 -5.17 -15.57 40.12
N MET A 173 -6.05 -16.50 40.48
CA MET A 173 -7.47 -16.20 40.71
C MET A 173 -7.92 -16.79 42.04
N GLY A 174 -8.36 -15.92 42.96
CA GLY A 174 -8.73 -16.31 44.32
C GLY A 174 -7.65 -17.11 45.05
N GLY A 175 -6.40 -16.62 44.99
CA GLY A 175 -5.23 -17.26 45.60
C GLY A 175 -4.73 -18.52 44.90
N ARG A 176 -5.29 -18.91 43.75
CA ARG A 176 -4.86 -20.10 42.99
C ARG A 176 -4.18 -19.72 41.69
N VAL A 177 -3.00 -20.29 41.44
CA VAL A 177 -2.32 -20.16 40.14
C VAL A 177 -3.08 -20.99 39.09
N LEU A 178 -3.66 -20.32 38.09
CA LEU A 178 -4.37 -21.00 37.00
C LEU A 178 -3.44 -21.46 35.88
N GLY A 179 -2.30 -20.78 35.75
CA GLY A 179 -1.27 -21.08 34.78
C GLY A 179 -0.39 -19.87 34.50
N THR A 180 0.66 -20.12 33.73
CA THR A 180 1.51 -19.10 33.13
C THR A 180 1.31 -19.14 31.63
N PHE A 181 0.74 -18.08 31.08
CA PHE A 181 0.28 -18.01 29.70
C PHE A 181 1.20 -17.10 28.89
N PRO A 182 1.67 -17.50 27.70
CA PRO A 182 2.36 -16.58 26.82
C PRO A 182 1.43 -15.44 26.39
N LEU A 183 2.01 -14.25 26.25
CA LEU A 183 1.35 -13.07 25.71
C LEU A 183 1.77 -12.93 24.24
N TYR A 184 0.78 -12.84 23.35
CA TYR A 184 1.00 -12.62 21.92
C TYR A 184 0.32 -11.35 21.45
N LYS A 185 0.81 -10.78 20.34
CA LYS A 185 0.07 -9.74 19.61
C LYS A 185 -1.24 -10.31 19.05
N GLY A 186 -2.14 -9.45 18.59
CA GLY A 186 -3.41 -9.87 17.96
C GLY A 186 -3.26 -10.83 16.76
N ASN A 187 -2.10 -10.85 16.10
CA ASN A 187 -1.76 -11.78 15.01
C ASN A 187 -1.00 -13.04 15.47
N LYS A 188 -0.96 -13.32 16.78
CA LYS A 188 -0.24 -14.45 17.41
C LYS A 188 1.29 -14.37 17.32
N ALA A 189 1.87 -13.26 16.87
CA ALA A 189 3.31 -13.06 16.95
C ALA A 189 3.76 -12.83 18.40
N GLN A 190 5.00 -13.20 18.72
CA GLN A 190 5.61 -12.87 20.01
C GLN A 190 5.65 -11.35 20.22
N LEU A 191 5.54 -10.94 21.49
CA LEU A 191 5.84 -9.56 21.86
C LEU A 191 7.34 -9.27 21.69
N SER A 192 7.63 -8.05 21.27
CA SER A 192 8.95 -7.45 21.15
C SER A 192 9.16 -6.42 22.26
N ALA A 193 10.40 -5.98 22.46
CA ALA A 193 10.72 -4.94 23.44
C ALA A 193 9.81 -3.70 23.28
N ASN A 194 9.31 -3.18 24.40
CA ASN A 194 8.40 -2.04 24.51
C ASN A 194 7.00 -2.22 23.89
N ASP A 195 6.58 -3.45 23.56
CA ASP A 195 5.16 -3.74 23.30
C ASP A 195 4.30 -3.67 24.58
N ILE A 196 4.91 -3.81 25.74
CA ILE A 196 4.31 -3.55 27.04
C ILE A 196 5.02 -2.33 27.59
N LEU A 197 4.26 -1.31 27.96
CA LEU A 197 4.78 -0.07 28.54
C LEU A 197 4.36 0.02 30.01
N LYS A 198 5.30 0.43 30.85
CA LYS A 198 5.05 0.72 32.25
C LYS A 198 3.91 1.73 32.40
N ASP A 199 3.02 1.48 33.35
CA ASP A 199 1.86 2.29 33.73
C ASP A 199 0.80 2.48 32.63
N VAL A 200 0.97 1.85 31.45
CA VAL A 200 0.00 1.88 30.35
C VAL A 200 -0.85 0.63 30.39
N ALA A 201 -2.17 0.82 30.46
CA ALA A 201 -3.12 -0.29 30.49
C ALA A 201 -2.95 -1.24 29.29
N LEU A 202 -2.75 -2.51 29.58
CA LEU A 202 -2.62 -3.62 28.64
C LEU A 202 -3.90 -4.45 28.65
N VAL A 203 -4.59 -4.54 27.52
CA VAL A 203 -5.83 -5.32 27.38
C VAL A 203 -5.49 -6.71 26.86
N CYS A 204 -5.71 -7.73 27.69
CA CYS A 204 -5.43 -9.12 27.35
C CYS A 204 -6.73 -9.93 27.22
N LEU A 205 -6.81 -10.72 26.15
CA LEU A 205 -7.95 -11.55 25.79
C LEU A 205 -7.54 -13.02 25.86
N MET A 206 -8.17 -13.79 26.75
CA MET A 206 -7.90 -15.23 26.88
C MET A 206 -8.35 -15.95 25.61
N ASP A 207 -7.47 -16.78 25.04
CA ASP A 207 -7.84 -17.65 23.92
C ASP A 207 -8.88 -18.71 24.33
N ASN A 208 -9.69 -19.17 23.36
CA ASN A 208 -10.73 -20.16 23.61
C ASN A 208 -10.20 -21.51 24.13
N THR A 209 -8.96 -21.89 23.82
CA THR A 209 -8.31 -23.12 24.30
C THR A 209 -7.60 -22.93 25.64
N LYS A 210 -7.60 -21.71 26.20
CA LYS A 210 -6.94 -21.35 27.46
C LYS A 210 -5.43 -21.61 27.45
N THR A 211 -4.77 -21.37 26.32
CA THR A 211 -3.33 -21.65 26.16
C THR A 211 -2.47 -20.39 26.10
N PHE A 212 -3.05 -19.23 25.81
CA PHE A 212 -2.35 -17.95 25.71
C PHE A 212 -3.32 -16.76 25.87
N PHE A 213 -2.78 -15.56 26.01
CA PHE A 213 -3.53 -14.32 25.85
C PHE A 213 -3.12 -13.57 24.59
N SER A 214 -4.10 -13.07 23.86
CA SER A 214 -3.90 -12.05 22.83
C SER A 214 -3.94 -10.67 23.49
N VAL A 215 -2.86 -9.92 23.34
CA VAL A 215 -2.79 -8.50 23.69
C VAL A 215 -3.46 -7.72 22.56
N ALA A 216 -4.50 -6.95 22.89
CA ALA A 216 -5.27 -6.17 21.92
C ALA A 216 -4.56 -4.86 21.54
N ASN A 217 -3.81 -4.28 22.47
CA ASN A 217 -3.09 -3.02 22.30
C ASN A 217 -1.59 -3.17 22.62
N PRO A 218 -0.87 -4.13 22.01
CA PRO A 218 0.58 -4.17 22.18
C PRO A 218 1.15 -2.87 21.61
N GLY A 219 2.15 -2.30 22.26
CA GLY A 219 2.96 -1.22 21.73
C GLY A 219 3.44 -1.57 20.31
N ALA A 220 3.72 -0.51 19.54
CA ALA A 220 4.24 -0.64 18.19
C ALA A 220 3.46 -1.61 17.27
N ILE A 221 2.12 -1.53 17.26
CA ILE A 221 1.26 -2.20 16.24
C ILE A 221 1.77 -1.91 14.81
N TYR A 222 2.40 -0.74 14.63
CA TYR A 222 2.98 -0.25 13.38
C TYR A 222 4.51 -0.17 13.38
N ALA A 223 5.22 -0.94 14.23
CA ALA A 223 6.68 -0.88 14.38
C ALA A 223 7.44 -0.88 13.04
N GLY A 224 6.96 -1.67 12.07
CA GLY A 224 7.59 -1.79 10.75
C GLY A 224 7.48 -0.55 9.86
N LEU A 225 6.53 0.35 10.14
CA LEU A 225 6.34 1.61 9.41
C LEU A 225 6.99 2.81 10.15
N GLY A 226 7.44 2.64 11.39
CA GLY A 226 8.07 3.69 12.19
C GLY A 226 7.23 4.97 12.27
N THR A 227 7.84 6.15 12.11
CA THR A 227 7.12 7.43 12.07
C THR A 227 6.15 7.55 10.89
N ALA A 228 6.32 6.73 9.84
CA ALA A 228 5.42 6.76 8.69
C ALA A 228 4.01 6.34 9.10
N ALA A 229 3.85 5.43 10.07
CA ALA A 229 2.54 4.98 10.55
C ALA A 229 1.57 6.10 11.01
N PHE A 230 2.12 7.26 11.38
CA PHE A 230 1.38 8.39 11.94
C PHE A 230 1.29 9.59 11.00
N LYS A 231 1.86 9.48 9.80
CA LYS A 231 1.85 10.52 8.78
C LYS A 231 0.65 10.31 7.87
N ASP A 232 -0.07 11.39 7.55
CA ASP A 232 -1.12 11.35 6.54
C ASP A 232 -0.53 10.89 5.20
N ILE A 233 -1.33 10.18 4.42
CA ILE A 233 -1.04 9.93 3.01
C ILE A 233 -1.38 11.19 2.21
N VAL A 234 -0.61 11.50 1.17
CA VAL A 234 -0.98 12.55 0.22
C VAL A 234 -2.33 12.26 -0.43
N THR A 235 -3.24 13.23 -0.42
CA THR A 235 -4.64 12.99 -0.85
C THR A 235 -4.92 13.35 -2.31
N SER A 236 -3.99 14.02 -2.99
CA SER A 236 -4.11 14.40 -4.40
C SER A 236 -2.75 14.65 -5.05
N MET A 237 -2.74 14.82 -6.39
CA MET A 237 -1.53 15.15 -7.17
C MET A 237 -0.99 16.58 -6.95
N THR A 238 -1.68 17.41 -6.15
CA THR A 238 -1.25 18.79 -5.84
C THR A 238 -0.99 19.01 -4.35
N ASP A 239 -1.09 17.96 -3.54
CA ASP A 239 -0.91 18.02 -2.09
C ASP A 239 0.57 18.19 -1.71
N THR A 240 0.98 19.42 -1.42
CA THR A 240 2.36 19.76 -1.04
C THR A 240 2.57 19.83 0.48
N THR A 241 1.63 19.29 1.26
CA THR A 241 1.66 19.39 2.73
C THR A 241 2.87 18.65 3.32
N GLY A 242 3.75 19.40 3.99
CA GLY A 242 4.95 18.85 4.62
C GLY A 242 4.61 17.79 5.67
N GLY A 243 5.37 16.68 5.66
CA GLY A 243 5.23 15.61 6.65
C GLY A 243 4.31 14.45 6.24
N ARG A 244 3.68 14.48 5.06
CA ARG A 244 2.87 13.36 4.53
C ARG A 244 3.69 12.26 3.86
N ILE A 245 3.17 11.02 3.83
CA ILE A 245 3.78 9.87 3.15
C ILE A 245 3.38 9.86 1.67
N PRO A 246 4.35 9.72 0.76
CA PRO A 246 4.13 9.33 -0.63
C PRO A 246 3.37 8.01 -0.80
N VAL A 247 2.41 7.95 -1.72
CA VAL A 247 1.88 6.68 -2.28
C VAL A 247 2.58 6.34 -3.59
N VAL A 248 2.52 5.08 -4.04
CA VAL A 248 3.00 4.72 -5.39
C VAL A 248 2.26 5.59 -6.42
N GLY A 249 3.02 6.38 -7.19
CA GLY A 249 2.48 7.47 -8.04
C GLY A 249 2.78 8.88 -7.52
N TRP A 250 3.23 9.03 -6.27
CA TRP A 250 3.75 10.25 -5.68
C TRP A 250 5.25 10.08 -5.43
N MET A 251 6.08 10.79 -6.21
CA MET A 251 7.53 10.92 -6.04
C MET A 251 8.38 9.64 -5.81
N GLY A 252 8.00 8.46 -6.32
CA GLY A 252 8.87 7.27 -6.27
C GLY A 252 8.47 6.11 -7.20
N LEU A 253 9.30 5.87 -8.24
CA LEU A 253 9.22 4.87 -9.33
C LEU A 253 8.29 5.18 -10.53
N GLY A 254 8.24 6.46 -10.93
CA GLY A 254 7.89 6.86 -12.31
C GLY A 254 9.12 7.07 -13.21
N SER A 255 10.34 6.99 -12.68
CA SER A 255 11.53 6.82 -13.50
C SER A 255 11.73 5.32 -13.67
N ASN A 256 11.64 4.87 -14.92
CA ASN A 256 11.91 3.49 -15.31
C ASN A 256 13.15 2.98 -14.58
N ALA A 257 12.98 1.96 -13.73
CA ALA A 257 14.06 1.00 -13.56
C ALA A 257 14.35 0.49 -14.97
N LEU A 258 15.46 0.91 -15.57
CA LEU A 258 15.84 0.47 -16.90
C LEU A 258 15.96 -1.06 -16.84
N PRO A 259 15.11 -1.81 -17.59
CA PRO A 259 15.42 -3.19 -17.85
C PRO A 259 16.72 -3.19 -18.65
N VAL A 260 17.81 -3.58 -18.00
CA VAL A 260 18.99 -4.04 -18.71
C VAL A 260 18.66 -5.42 -19.25
N THR A 261 19.16 -5.71 -20.46
CA THR A 261 19.22 -7.03 -21.13
C THR A 261 17.91 -7.39 -21.86
N VAL A 262 17.84 -7.68 -23.18
CA VAL A 262 18.85 -7.97 -24.22
C VAL A 262 18.17 -7.94 -25.60
N SER A 263 18.74 -7.22 -26.58
CA SER A 263 19.13 -7.75 -27.91
C SER A 263 19.37 -6.61 -28.94
N SER A 264 20.61 -6.53 -29.43
CA SER A 264 21.07 -6.00 -30.72
C SER A 264 20.74 -4.53 -31.12
N THR A 265 21.45 -3.60 -30.49
CA THR A 265 22.40 -2.60 -31.05
C THR A 265 22.31 -1.97 -32.46
N ASN A 266 21.19 -1.90 -33.20
CA ASN A 266 21.21 -1.22 -34.52
C ASN A 266 20.01 -0.33 -34.87
N ASP A 267 18.96 -0.27 -34.04
CA ASP A 267 17.76 0.55 -34.32
C ASP A 267 17.69 1.78 -33.40
N LEU A 268 18.07 2.94 -33.94
CA LEU A 268 18.07 4.23 -33.23
C LEU A 268 16.65 4.70 -32.83
N THR A 269 15.59 4.15 -33.43
CA THR A 269 14.20 4.54 -33.12
C THR A 269 13.64 3.90 -31.85
N LYS A 270 14.40 2.97 -31.25
CA LYS A 270 14.03 2.23 -30.03
C LYS A 270 14.91 2.53 -28.83
N LEU A 271 15.73 3.59 -28.91
CA LEU A 271 16.50 4.07 -27.76
C LEU A 271 15.54 4.62 -26.69
N PRO A 272 15.64 4.18 -25.43
CA PRO A 272 14.89 4.83 -24.35
C PRO A 272 15.39 6.27 -24.21
N VAL A 273 14.46 7.21 -24.06
CA VAL A 273 14.77 8.59 -23.68
C VAL A 273 15.33 8.56 -22.25
N THR A 274 16.66 8.46 -22.11
CA THR A 274 17.35 8.71 -20.84
C THR A 274 17.66 10.19 -20.71
N THR A 275 17.33 10.75 -19.56
CA THR A 275 17.49 12.16 -19.20
C THR A 275 18.96 12.54 -19.03
N PHE A 276 19.47 13.24 -20.06
CA PHE A 276 20.41 14.37 -19.99
C PHE A 276 21.58 14.28 -19.01
N SER A 277 22.74 13.92 -19.56
CA SER A 277 24.03 14.31 -19.00
C SER A 277 24.20 15.85 -19.10
N ALA A 278 24.80 16.44 -18.06
CA ALA A 278 24.75 17.86 -17.70
C ALA A 278 24.74 18.88 -18.88
N ILE A 279 23.82 19.84 -18.81
CA ILE A 279 23.83 21.04 -19.64
C ILE A 279 24.76 22.07 -18.98
N ARG A 280 25.79 22.53 -19.68
CA ARG A 280 26.78 23.52 -19.19
C ARG A 280 26.90 24.68 -20.16
N GLU A 281 27.11 25.89 -19.66
CA GLU A 281 27.51 27.05 -20.47
C GLU A 281 29.04 27.08 -20.62
N TYR A 282 29.54 27.35 -21.83
CA TYR A 282 30.95 27.55 -22.12
C TYR A 282 31.18 28.83 -22.90
N LYS A 283 32.17 29.62 -22.47
CA LYS A 283 32.60 30.85 -23.13
C LYS A 283 33.91 30.60 -23.86
N ALA A 284 33.88 30.72 -25.18
CA ALA A 284 35.04 30.60 -26.04
C ALA A 284 35.89 31.89 -25.99
N SER A 285 37.17 31.76 -26.37
CA SER A 285 38.13 32.87 -26.36
C SER A 285 37.83 33.98 -27.35
N ASP A 286 37.00 33.70 -28.36
CA ASP A 286 36.50 34.67 -29.34
C ASP A 286 35.24 35.43 -28.85
N GLY A 287 34.79 35.15 -27.62
CA GLY A 287 33.61 35.75 -27.01
C GLY A 287 32.30 35.01 -27.27
N SER A 288 32.30 33.92 -28.07
CA SER A 288 31.09 33.10 -28.28
C SER A 288 30.72 32.28 -27.04
N VAL A 289 29.42 32.21 -26.75
CA VAL A 289 28.86 31.40 -25.66
C VAL A 289 28.09 30.21 -26.24
N TYR A 290 28.27 29.03 -25.64
CA TYR A 290 27.65 27.78 -26.04
C TYR A 290 26.97 27.09 -24.87
N ILE A 291 25.79 26.53 -25.14
CA ILE A 291 25.15 25.53 -24.31
C ILE A 291 25.62 24.16 -24.79
N ILE A 292 26.25 23.42 -23.89
CA ILE A 292 26.88 22.13 -24.11
C ILE A 292 26.06 21.04 -23.45
N GLY A 293 25.64 20.04 -24.23
CA GLY A 293 25.10 18.77 -23.72
C GLY A 293 26.06 17.62 -24.04
N THR A 294 26.75 17.08 -23.03
CA THR A 294 27.70 15.98 -23.23
C THR A 294 27.00 14.63 -23.10
N GLY A 295 27.03 13.75 -24.10
CA GLY A 295 26.60 12.36 -23.99
C GLY A 295 27.69 11.46 -23.43
N GLY A 296 28.01 11.60 -22.14
CA GLY A 296 29.02 10.78 -21.45
C GLY A 296 30.47 10.94 -21.96
N VAL A 297 31.43 10.51 -21.14
CA VAL A 297 32.86 10.40 -21.51
C VAL A 297 33.26 8.96 -21.27
N SER A 298 33.80 8.29 -22.28
CA SER A 298 34.31 6.93 -22.12
C SER A 298 35.59 6.92 -21.29
N SER A 299 35.95 5.76 -20.74
CA SER A 299 37.23 5.56 -20.04
C SER A 299 38.46 5.84 -20.91
N SER A 300 38.31 5.80 -22.24
CA SER A 300 39.36 6.15 -23.21
C SER A 300 39.37 7.63 -23.61
N GLY A 301 38.53 8.46 -22.99
CA GLY A 301 38.43 9.89 -23.28
C GLY A 301 37.63 10.25 -24.53
N ASN A 302 36.86 9.31 -25.09
CA ASN A 302 35.94 9.61 -26.19
C ASN A 302 34.66 10.21 -25.65
N TYR A 303 34.13 11.22 -26.33
CA TYR A 303 32.88 11.89 -25.96
C TYR A 303 32.08 12.23 -27.22
N GLY A 304 30.78 12.46 -27.03
CA GLY A 304 29.92 13.11 -28.00
C GLY A 304 29.27 14.31 -27.35
N GLU A 305 29.30 15.47 -27.99
CA GLU A 305 28.84 16.71 -27.40
C GLU A 305 28.02 17.52 -28.38
N LEU A 306 26.79 17.86 -28.00
CA LEU A 306 25.96 18.81 -28.73
C LEU A 306 26.36 20.23 -28.35
N LEU A 307 26.74 21.01 -29.35
CA LEU A 307 27.10 22.42 -29.25
C LEU A 307 25.94 23.26 -29.77
N VAL A 308 25.29 23.99 -28.88
CA VAL A 308 24.23 24.94 -29.24
C VAL A 308 24.73 26.36 -28.96
N PRO A 309 24.94 27.20 -29.98
CA PRO A 309 25.38 28.57 -29.77
C PRO A 309 24.28 29.41 -29.11
N GLU A 310 24.67 30.21 -28.12
CA GLU A 310 23.83 31.24 -27.50
C GLU A 310 24.09 32.60 -28.16
N ASN A 311 25.34 32.92 -28.51
CA ASN A 311 25.73 34.16 -29.18
C ASN A 311 27.09 34.07 -29.93
N GLY A 312 27.42 35.13 -30.67
CA GLY A 312 28.70 35.32 -31.38
C GLY A 312 28.71 34.87 -32.85
N SER A 313 29.90 34.80 -33.45
CA SER A 313 30.10 34.64 -34.91
C SER A 313 29.53 33.34 -35.50
N ASN A 314 29.30 32.33 -34.65
CA ASN A 314 28.73 31.04 -35.02
C ASN A 314 27.19 31.00 -35.03
N GLY A 315 26.51 32.04 -34.54
CA GLY A 315 25.09 32.30 -34.82
C GLY A 315 24.14 31.11 -34.59
N THR A 316 23.53 30.58 -35.65
CA THR A 316 22.53 29.48 -35.67
C THR A 316 23.13 28.09 -35.90
N LYS A 317 24.46 27.95 -35.88
CA LYS A 317 25.18 26.72 -36.20
C LYS A 317 25.17 25.75 -35.03
N VAL A 318 24.24 24.79 -35.04
CA VAL A 318 24.29 23.65 -34.12
C VAL A 318 25.29 22.64 -34.65
N ALA A 319 26.14 22.09 -33.78
CA ALA A 319 27.13 21.08 -34.16
C ALA A 319 27.17 19.96 -33.14
N VAL A 320 27.66 18.79 -33.56
CA VAL A 320 28.05 17.70 -32.67
C VAL A 320 29.56 17.58 -32.76
N ARG A 321 30.29 17.52 -31.65
CA ARG A 321 31.72 17.21 -31.65
C ARG A 321 32.01 15.91 -30.93
N ASN A 322 33.04 15.22 -31.37
CA ASN A 322 33.69 14.16 -30.62
C ASN A 322 35.13 14.56 -30.29
N LYS A 323 35.95 13.59 -29.86
CA LYS A 323 37.37 13.81 -29.55
C LYS A 323 38.19 14.32 -30.74
N ASP A 324 37.84 13.91 -31.96
CA ASP A 324 38.69 14.05 -33.14
C ASP A 324 38.11 15.04 -34.17
N THR A 325 36.79 15.22 -34.20
CA THR A 325 36.09 15.95 -35.27
C THR A 325 34.84 16.69 -34.78
N VAL A 326 34.47 17.74 -35.52
CA VAL A 326 33.21 18.49 -35.36
C VAL A 326 32.34 18.25 -36.59
N PHE A 327 31.06 17.98 -36.36
CA PHE A 327 30.03 17.72 -37.36
C PHE A 327 28.99 18.83 -37.29
N ASN A 328 28.85 19.61 -38.37
CA ASN A 328 27.84 20.67 -38.42
C ASN A 328 26.47 20.08 -38.78
N LEU A 329 25.44 20.48 -38.03
CA LEU A 329 24.06 20.16 -38.37
C LEU A 329 23.50 21.30 -39.22
N TYR A 330 23.11 20.97 -40.45
CA TYR A 330 22.52 21.94 -41.37
C TYR A 330 21.00 21.98 -41.23
N ASN A 331 20.43 23.18 -41.34
CA ASN A 331 18.99 23.42 -41.28
C ASN A 331 18.60 24.60 -42.19
N ASP A 332 17.33 24.99 -42.17
CA ASP A 332 16.79 26.10 -42.96
C ASP A 332 17.49 27.45 -42.68
N LYS A 333 17.97 27.65 -41.46
CA LYS A 333 18.72 28.83 -41.00
C LYS A 333 20.24 28.68 -41.02
N ASN A 334 20.76 27.49 -41.33
CA ASN A 334 22.18 27.18 -41.48
C ASN A 334 22.34 26.19 -42.64
N LYS A 335 22.26 26.69 -43.88
CA LYS A 335 22.32 25.85 -45.08
C LYS A 335 23.77 25.48 -45.41
N PRO A 336 24.03 24.28 -45.95
CA PRO A 336 25.38 23.93 -46.40
C PRO A 336 25.79 24.84 -47.55
N THR A 337 27.06 25.21 -47.57
CA THR A 337 27.71 25.82 -48.73
C THR A 337 28.01 24.75 -49.78
N ALA A 338 28.30 25.17 -51.01
CA ALA A 338 28.70 24.24 -52.07
C ALA A 338 29.93 23.40 -51.67
N ASN A 339 30.89 24.02 -50.97
CA ASN A 339 32.07 23.34 -50.45
C ASN A 339 31.74 22.28 -49.40
N ASP A 340 30.76 22.54 -48.53
CA ASP A 340 30.37 21.63 -47.45
C ASP A 340 29.86 20.27 -47.98
N VAL A 341 29.27 20.26 -49.18
CA VAL A 341 28.66 19.07 -49.79
C VAL A 341 29.35 18.63 -51.08
N GLY A 342 30.49 19.24 -51.44
CA GLY A 342 31.19 18.95 -52.69
C GLY A 342 30.38 19.28 -53.96
N ALA A 343 29.42 20.20 -53.88
CA ALA A 343 28.66 20.69 -55.03
C ALA A 343 29.42 21.80 -55.74
N TYR A 344 29.10 22.04 -57.02
CA TYR A 344 29.57 23.23 -57.71
C TYR A 344 28.94 24.48 -57.10
N SER A 345 29.73 25.53 -56.93
CA SER A 345 29.21 26.86 -56.65
C SER A 345 28.28 27.33 -57.77
N LYS A 346 27.41 28.29 -57.49
CA LYS A 346 26.53 28.86 -58.52
C LYS A 346 27.32 29.35 -59.74
N SER A 347 28.44 30.02 -59.54
CA SER A 347 29.32 30.48 -60.63
C SER A 347 29.87 29.34 -61.48
N GLU A 348 30.28 28.24 -60.85
CA GLU A 348 30.79 27.06 -61.57
C GLU A 348 29.69 26.34 -62.34
N SER A 349 28.49 26.22 -61.76
CA SER A 349 27.31 25.63 -62.42
C SER A 349 26.86 26.47 -63.60
N ASP A 350 26.70 27.78 -63.41
CA ASP A 350 26.25 28.71 -64.46
C ASP A 350 27.20 28.69 -65.67
N ALA A 351 28.50 28.48 -65.46
CA ALA A 351 29.49 28.39 -66.53
C ALA A 351 29.47 27.06 -67.32
N ARG A 352 28.85 26.00 -66.76
CA ARG A 352 28.89 24.64 -67.34
C ARG A 352 27.60 24.24 -68.05
N TYR A 353 26.46 24.73 -67.58
CA TYR A 353 25.16 24.26 -68.04
C TYR A 353 24.40 25.31 -68.84
N VAL A 354 23.52 24.83 -69.74
CA VAL A 354 22.58 25.69 -70.46
C VAL A 354 21.48 26.10 -69.49
N SER A 355 21.33 27.41 -69.26
CA SER A 355 20.32 27.93 -68.33
C SER A 355 19.00 28.30 -69.00
N ASP A 356 19.01 28.53 -70.32
CA ASP A 356 17.83 28.96 -71.07
C ASP A 356 17.99 28.73 -72.59
N VAL A 357 16.88 28.66 -73.33
CA VAL A 357 16.82 28.49 -74.79
C VAL A 357 15.75 29.40 -75.38
N GLN A 358 16.06 30.09 -76.48
CA GLN A 358 15.11 30.97 -77.16
C GLN A 358 15.26 30.94 -78.69
N LEU A 359 14.28 31.51 -79.39
CA LEU A 359 14.46 31.97 -80.77
C LEU A 359 14.92 33.42 -80.75
N GLY A 360 16.00 33.74 -81.46
CA GLY A 360 16.48 35.11 -81.63
C GLY A 360 15.60 35.92 -82.59
N ALA A 361 16.08 37.10 -83.00
CA ALA A 361 15.35 37.97 -83.91
C ALA A 361 15.05 37.28 -85.26
N GLY A 362 13.79 37.36 -85.69
CA GLY A 362 13.33 36.81 -86.97
C GLY A 362 13.76 37.67 -88.16
N THR A 363 14.19 37.02 -89.24
CA THR A 363 14.53 37.64 -90.52
C THR A 363 13.60 37.11 -91.61
N LYS A 364 13.02 38.00 -92.42
CA LYS A 364 12.11 37.67 -93.51
C LYS A 364 12.87 37.68 -94.85
N ILE A 365 12.72 36.63 -95.67
CA ILE A 365 13.32 36.55 -97.01
C ILE A 365 12.29 36.04 -98.03
N THR A 366 12.36 36.55 -99.26
CA THR A 366 11.59 36.05 -100.41
C THR A 366 12.32 34.89 -101.08
N THR A 367 11.60 33.84 -101.49
CA THR A 367 12.17 32.60 -102.05
C THR A 367 11.62 32.28 -103.46
N TRP A 368 11.15 33.30 -104.18
CA TRP A 368 10.47 33.22 -105.48
C TRP A 368 11.09 32.19 -106.45
N ASN A 369 10.27 31.23 -106.87
CA ASN A 369 10.50 30.23 -107.95
C ASN A 369 11.90 29.60 -108.06
N THR A 370 12.66 29.55 -106.96
CA THR A 370 13.95 28.86 -106.87
C THR A 370 13.93 27.93 -105.66
N SER A 371 13.94 26.62 -105.91
CA SER A 371 14.19 25.62 -104.87
C SER A 371 15.54 25.90 -104.19
N GLY A 372 15.58 25.93 -102.85
CA GLY A 372 16.83 25.91 -102.07
C GLY A 372 17.46 27.25 -101.64
N ASN A 373 16.86 28.41 -101.93
CA ASN A 373 17.47 29.73 -101.61
C ASN A 373 16.95 30.39 -100.32
N TRP A 374 16.55 29.62 -99.31
CA TRP A 374 16.57 30.10 -97.92
C TRP A 374 18.01 29.94 -97.41
N PRO A 375 18.52 30.80 -96.51
CA PRO A 375 19.96 30.90 -96.24
C PRO A 375 20.61 29.66 -95.60
N ASN A 376 19.88 28.54 -95.49
CA ASN A 376 20.29 27.22 -94.99
C ASN A 376 21.46 27.29 -94.02
N LYS A 377 21.25 28.10 -92.97
CA LYS A 377 22.29 28.47 -92.03
C LYS A 377 22.12 27.62 -90.80
N ALA A 378 23.19 26.91 -90.42
CA ALA A 378 23.21 26.10 -89.20
C ALA A 378 22.72 26.93 -88.01
N GLY A 379 21.82 26.34 -87.22
CA GLY A 379 21.22 26.97 -86.06
C GLY A 379 20.00 27.84 -86.32
N TYR A 380 19.51 27.96 -87.56
CA TYR A 380 18.32 28.75 -87.86
C TYR A 380 17.16 27.85 -88.26
N VAL A 381 15.95 28.21 -87.80
CA VAL A 381 14.70 27.50 -88.08
C VAL A 381 13.69 28.44 -88.74
N ILE A 382 12.85 27.89 -89.60
CA ILE A 382 11.71 28.62 -90.17
C ILE A 382 10.66 28.79 -89.08
N THR A 383 10.21 30.03 -88.85
CA THR A 383 9.19 30.38 -87.86
C THR A 383 7.85 30.72 -88.49
N SER A 384 7.84 31.12 -89.75
CA SER A 384 6.60 31.28 -90.53
C SER A 384 6.88 31.19 -92.02
N VAL A 385 5.83 30.90 -92.78
CA VAL A 385 5.81 30.99 -94.24
C VAL A 385 4.80 32.07 -94.63
N PHE A 386 5.03 32.76 -95.74
CA PHE A 386 4.07 33.72 -96.27
C PHE A 386 3.83 33.50 -97.76
N LYS A 387 2.61 33.80 -98.16
CA LYS A 387 2.10 33.71 -99.52
C LYS A 387 1.24 34.93 -99.80
N ASP A 388 1.32 35.45 -101.01
CA ASP A 388 0.44 36.43 -101.60
C ASP A 388 -0.72 35.72 -102.32
N ALA A 389 -1.55 36.50 -103.02
CA ALA A 389 -2.74 35.97 -103.68
C ALA A 389 -2.45 35.30 -105.04
N ASN A 390 -1.20 35.25 -105.47
CA ASN A 390 -0.80 34.83 -106.81
C ASN A 390 -0.10 33.46 -106.77
N ASP A 391 -0.23 32.71 -107.87
CA ASP A 391 0.43 31.44 -108.14
C ASP A 391 0.18 30.32 -107.10
N TYR A 392 0.79 29.14 -107.31
CA TYR A 392 0.59 27.97 -106.45
C TYR A 392 1.69 27.80 -105.38
N ASN A 393 2.82 28.50 -105.48
CA ASN A 393 4.00 28.33 -104.61
C ASN A 393 4.02 29.29 -103.40
N LEU A 394 4.92 29.07 -102.42
CA LEU A 394 5.17 29.98 -101.29
C LEU A 394 6.09 31.15 -101.71
N ASP A 395 5.80 32.38 -101.28
CA ASP A 395 6.59 33.57 -101.65
C ASP A 395 7.86 33.75 -100.83
N GLY A 396 7.86 33.25 -99.60
CA GLY A 396 9.02 33.34 -98.73
C GLY A 396 8.78 32.83 -97.32
N VAL A 397 9.82 32.96 -96.52
CA VAL A 397 9.86 32.44 -95.14
C VAL A 397 10.40 33.50 -94.19
N THR A 398 9.95 33.45 -92.94
CA THR A 398 10.63 34.09 -91.81
C THR A 398 11.39 33.02 -91.06
N TYR A 399 12.65 33.29 -90.71
CA TYR A 399 13.51 32.36 -89.99
C TYR A 399 14.24 33.07 -88.85
N ALA A 400 14.57 32.35 -87.78
CA ALA A 400 15.22 32.88 -86.59
C ALA A 400 16.30 31.92 -86.08
N PRO A 401 17.39 32.41 -85.45
CA PRO A 401 18.38 31.53 -84.84
C PRO A 401 17.82 30.91 -83.56
N LEU A 402 17.97 29.59 -83.41
CA LEU A 402 17.85 28.93 -82.12
C LEU A 402 19.09 29.27 -81.28
N GLN A 403 18.87 29.82 -80.10
CA GLN A 403 19.91 30.27 -79.19
C GLN A 403 19.82 29.56 -77.85
N LYS A 404 20.97 29.29 -77.23
CA LYS A 404 21.10 28.75 -75.87
C LYS A 404 21.93 29.70 -75.00
N LYS A 405 21.59 29.83 -73.73
CA LYS A 405 22.32 30.65 -72.76
C LYS A 405 23.24 29.79 -71.91
N VAL A 406 24.53 30.11 -71.88
CA VAL A 406 25.51 29.53 -70.95
C VAL A 406 26.21 30.67 -70.23
N GLY A 407 26.21 30.63 -68.90
CA GLY A 407 26.56 31.78 -68.05
C GLY A 407 25.64 32.97 -68.34
N SER A 408 26.24 34.14 -68.61
CA SER A 408 25.51 35.35 -69.01
C SER A 408 25.35 35.53 -70.52
N THR A 409 25.89 34.62 -71.34
CA THR A 409 26.04 34.81 -72.78
C THR A 409 25.09 33.91 -73.58
N TRP A 410 24.45 34.49 -74.61
CA TRP A 410 23.65 33.76 -75.58
C TRP A 410 24.49 33.32 -76.78
N TYR A 411 24.38 32.05 -77.14
CA TYR A 411 25.06 31.44 -78.27
C TYR A 411 24.04 30.91 -79.27
N THR A 412 24.23 31.19 -80.55
CA THR A 412 23.48 30.48 -81.61
C THR A 412 23.92 29.03 -81.64
N VAL A 413 22.95 28.11 -81.67
CA VAL A 413 23.22 26.66 -81.72
C VAL A 413 23.90 26.32 -83.04
N THR A 414 24.95 25.49 -83.00
CA THR A 414 25.63 24.99 -84.20
C THR A 414 25.07 23.62 -84.58
N GLY A 415 24.41 23.50 -85.74
CA GLY A 415 23.86 22.24 -86.28
C GLY A 415 22.54 22.43 -87.04
N GLY A 416 22.02 21.37 -87.67
CA GLY A 416 20.68 21.36 -88.29
C GLY A 416 20.62 21.65 -89.79
N THR A 417 21.74 21.60 -90.53
CA THR A 417 21.71 21.54 -92.00
C THR A 417 21.49 20.08 -92.39
N VAL A 418 20.31 19.75 -92.93
CA VAL A 418 20.06 18.46 -93.60
C VAL A 418 20.13 18.67 -95.11
#